data_AF-R7QWI2-F1
#
_entry.id   AF-R7QWI2-F1
#
_cell.length_a   1.000
_cell.length_b   1.000
_cell.length_c   1.000
_cell.angle_alpha   90.00
_cell.angle_beta   90.00
_cell.angle_gamma   90.00
#
_symmetry.space_group_name_H-M   'P 1'
#
loop_
_entity.id
_entity.type
_entity.pdbx_description
1 polymer ?
#
loop_
_entity_poly.entity_id
_entity_poly.type
_entity_poly.pdbx_seq_one_letter_code
_entity_poly.pdbx_strand_id
1 'polypeptide(L)'
;MLSVIESVNNVVNNFIWGVPAMICIIGVGLLLSIRTGFLQIRKFPYAMKVTLGRMLKKREASDGALTPFQAVCTALAATVGTGNVAGVAGGEGGR
;
A
#
# COMPACT_ATOMS: atom_id res chain seq x y z
N MET A 1 -27.68 -15.65 -21.29
CA MET A 1 -26.33 -15.37 -21.81
C MET A 1 -25.50 -14.54 -20.84
N LEU A 2 -26.01 -13.39 -20.35
CA LEU A 2 -25.32 -12.55 -19.35
C LEU A 2 -25.04 -13.27 -18.02
N SER A 3 -26.00 -14.04 -17.50
CA SER A 3 -25.83 -14.80 -16.24
C SER A 3 -24.70 -15.85 -16.29
N VAL A 4 -24.39 -16.42 -17.45
CA VAL A 4 -23.27 -17.38 -17.62
C VAL A 4 -21.94 -16.64 -17.58
N ILE A 5 -21.88 -15.44 -18.16
CA ILE A 5 -20.69 -14.59 -18.13
C ILE A 5 -20.42 -14.09 -16.70
N GLU A 6 -21.46 -13.69 -15.98
CA GLU A 6 -21.34 -13.25 -14.58
C GLU A 6 -20.90 -14.39 -13.65
N SER A 7 -21.46 -15.59 -13.82
CA SER A 7 -21.06 -16.75 -13.00
C SER A 7 -19.60 -17.15 -13.24
N VAL A 8 -19.13 -17.16 -14.49
CA VAL A 8 -17.71 -17.39 -14.78
C VAL A 8 -16.83 -16.28 -14.20
N ASN A 9 -17.22 -15.02 -14.36
CA ASN A 9 -16.47 -13.88 -13.83
C ASN A 9 -16.36 -13.93 -12.29
N ASN A 10 -17.43 -14.31 -11.59
CA ASN A 10 -17.43 -14.43 -10.13
C ASN A 10 -16.51 -15.55 -9.63
N VAL A 11 -16.45 -16.70 -10.31
CA VAL A 11 -15.54 -17.80 -9.93
C VAL A 11 -14.08 -17.37 -10.10
N VAL A 12 -13.76 -16.74 -11.23
CA VAL A 12 -12.40 -16.26 -11.51
C VAL A 12 -11.99 -15.14 -10.55
N ASN A 13 -12.87 -14.18 -10.28
CA ASN A 13 -12.58 -13.10 -9.33
C ASN A 13 -12.38 -13.63 -7.91
N ASN A 14 -13.21 -14.55 -7.43
CA ASN A 14 -13.02 -15.14 -6.10
C ASN A 14 -11.72 -15.95 -5.99
N PHE A 15 -11.31 -16.62 -7.06
CA PHE A 15 -10.07 -17.40 -7.06
C PHE A 15 -8.83 -16.50 -7.09
N ILE A 16 -8.83 -15.44 -7.91
CA ILE A 16 -7.68 -14.53 -8.08
C ILE A 16 -7.61 -13.51 -6.95
N TRP A 17 -8.71 -12.85 -6.61
CA TRP A 17 -8.77 -11.77 -5.63
C TRP A 17 -9.14 -12.22 -4.21
N GLY A 18 -9.51 -13.48 -4.03
CA GLY A 18 -9.89 -14.03 -2.73
C GLY A 18 -8.69 -14.53 -1.91
N VAL A 19 -8.92 -15.65 -1.24
CA VAL A 19 -8.00 -16.24 -0.26
C VAL A 19 -6.56 -16.44 -0.77
N PRO A 20 -6.31 -16.90 -2.02
CA PRO A 20 -4.95 -17.09 -2.52
C PRO A 20 -4.13 -15.80 -2.61
N ALA A 21 -4.70 -14.70 -3.12
CA ALA A 21 -4.00 -13.41 -3.18
C ALA A 21 -3.72 -12.86 -1.77
N MET A 22 -4.68 -12.99 -0.85
CA MET A 22 -4.51 -12.57 0.54
C MET A 22 -3.32 -13.29 1.20
N ILE A 23 -3.24 -14.62 1.03
CA ILE A 23 -2.15 -15.45 1.57
C ILE A 23 -0.82 -15.08 0.91
N CYS A 24 -0.80 -14.86 -0.41
CA CYS A 24 0.41 -14.45 -1.12
C CYS A 24 0.93 -13.09 -0.62
N ILE A 25 0.07 -12.10 -0.45
CA ILE A 25 0.48 -10.76 0.02
C ILE A 25 1.01 -10.84 1.45
N ILE A 26 0.30 -11.53 2.35
CA ILE A 26 0.72 -11.70 3.74
C ILE A 26 2.02 -12.52 3.80
N GLY A 27 2.13 -13.60 3.03
CA GLY A 27 3.31 -14.46 2.98
C GLY A 27 4.55 -13.74 2.46
N VAL A 28 4.41 -12.96 1.37
CA VAL A 28 5.48 -12.11 0.85
C VAL A 28 5.86 -11.03 1.85
N GLY A 29 4.87 -10.39 2.49
CA GLY A 29 5.11 -9.39 3.53
C GLY A 29 5.86 -9.96 4.74
N LEU A 30 5.47 -11.15 5.20
CA LEU A 30 6.12 -11.84 6.32
C LEU A 30 7.55 -12.29 5.95
N LEU A 31 7.72 -12.86 4.76
CA LEU A 31 9.03 -13.28 4.25
C LEU A 31 10.00 -12.09 4.14
N LEU A 32 9.54 -10.96 3.61
CA LEU A 32 10.31 -9.71 3.55
C LEU A 32 10.62 -9.17 4.95
N SER A 33 9.66 -9.18 5.87
CA SER A 33 9.85 -8.73 7.26
C SER A 33 10.88 -9.56 8.01
N ILE A 34 10.86 -10.89 7.82
CA ILE A 34 11.85 -11.80 8.43
C ILE A 34 13.22 -11.61 7.78
N ARG A 35 13.29 -11.57 6.43
CA ARG A 35 14.55 -11.36 5.68
C ARG A 35 15.22 -10.02 5.97
N THR A 36 14.44 -8.98 6.22
CA THR A 36 14.96 -7.64 6.55
C THR A 36 15.15 -7.41 8.06
N GLY A 37 14.81 -8.39 8.91
CA GLY A 37 15.03 -8.35 10.35
C GLY A 37 14.18 -7.29 11.07
N PHE A 38 12.87 -7.21 10.75
CA PHE A 38 11.95 -6.20 11.30
C PHE A 38 12.41 -4.77 11.02
N LEU A 39 12.85 -4.54 9.78
CA LEU A 39 13.34 -3.25 9.30
C LEU A 39 12.29 -2.13 9.44
N GLN A 40 11.00 -2.48 9.33
CA GLN A 40 9.87 -1.58 9.59
C GLN A 40 9.94 -0.92 10.98
N ILE A 41 10.36 -1.64 12.02
CA ILE A 41 10.46 -1.10 13.38
C ILE A 41 11.85 -0.47 13.61
N ARG A 42 12.92 -1.13 13.15
CA ARG A 42 14.30 -0.69 13.41
C ARG A 42 14.72 0.55 12.61
N LYS A 43 14.21 0.72 11.39
CA LYS A 43 14.55 1.87 10.52
C LYS A 43 13.52 2.98 10.55
N PHE A 44 12.35 2.83 11.18
CA PHE A 44 11.38 3.92 11.31
C PHE A 44 11.96 5.22 11.90
N PRO A 45 12.65 5.21 13.07
CA PRO A 45 13.23 6.43 13.62
C PRO A 45 14.42 6.95 12.79
N TYR A 46 15.17 6.07 12.11
CA TYR A 46 16.27 6.46 11.23
C TYR A 46 15.76 7.09 9.93
N ALA A 47 14.73 6.51 9.31
CA ALA A 47 14.08 7.01 8.11
C ALA A 47 13.40 8.36 8.39
N MET A 48 12.70 8.51 9.51
CA MET A 48 12.18 9.80 9.94
C MET A 48 13.31 10.84 10.11
N LYS A 49 14.39 10.52 10.85
CA LYS A 49 15.52 11.45 11.02
C LYS A 49 16.22 11.81 9.71
N VAL A 50 16.37 10.87 8.79
CA VAL A 50 17.02 11.11 7.48
C VAL A 50 16.09 11.89 6.55
N THR A 51 14.80 11.57 6.51
CA THR A 51 13.82 12.26 5.68
C THR A 51 13.55 13.68 6.19
N LEU A 52 13.34 13.86 7.50
CA LEU A 52 13.22 15.19 8.14
C LEU A 52 14.55 15.96 8.15
N GLY A 53 15.68 15.28 8.34
CA GLY A 53 17.01 15.91 8.30
C GLY A 53 17.41 16.36 6.88
N ARG A 54 16.99 15.64 5.84
CA ARG A 54 17.12 16.05 4.44
C ARG A 54 16.07 17.08 4.01
N MET A 55 14.91 17.15 4.67
CA MET A 55 13.97 18.28 4.51
C MET A 55 14.57 19.60 5.00
N LEU A 56 15.37 19.58 6.07
CA LEU A 56 15.99 20.78 6.64
C LEU A 56 17.29 21.19 5.91
N LYS A 57 18.08 20.24 5.40
CA LYS A 57 19.21 20.54 4.51
C LYS A 57 18.69 20.79 3.09
N LYS A 58 18.33 22.04 2.82
CA LYS A 58 18.05 22.64 1.51
C LYS A 58 19.10 22.18 0.47
N ARG A 59 18.86 21.07 -0.22
CA ARG A 59 19.50 20.79 -1.51
C ARG A 59 18.45 21.17 -2.53
N GLU A 60 18.77 22.21 -3.29
CA GLU A 60 17.89 22.81 -4.28
C GLU A 60 17.27 21.71 -5.14
N ALA A 61 15.94 21.72 -5.21
CA ALA A 61 15.20 20.83 -6.07
C ALA A 61 15.69 21.07 -7.50
N SER A 62 16.30 20.06 -8.09
CA SER A 62 16.51 20.05 -9.53
C SER A 62 15.14 20.06 -10.18
N ASP A 63 14.95 21.02 -11.07
CA ASP A 63 13.79 21.30 -11.92
C ASP A 63 12.87 20.08 -12.13
N GLY A 64 11.67 20.10 -11.54
CA GLY A 64 10.61 19.11 -11.77
C GLY A 64 10.49 17.95 -10.77
N ALA A 65 11.41 17.75 -9.82
CA ALA A 65 11.28 16.69 -8.81
C ALA A 65 10.47 17.15 -7.57
N LEU A 66 9.40 16.41 -7.23
CA LEU A 66 8.65 16.63 -5.98
C LEU A 66 9.60 16.62 -4.78
N THR A 67 9.36 17.51 -3.81
CA THR A 67 10.11 17.48 -2.56
C THR A 67 9.90 16.14 -1.84
N PRO A 68 10.87 15.64 -1.05
CA PRO A 68 10.70 14.41 -0.27
C PRO A 68 9.45 14.43 0.62
N PHE A 69 9.02 15.61 1.08
CA PHE A 69 7.76 15.80 1.79
C PHE A 69 6.54 15.59 0.89
N GLN A 70 6.53 16.25 -0.26
CA GLN A 70 5.42 16.17 -1.20
C GLN A 70 5.25 14.75 -1.74
N ALA A 71 6.34 14.02 -2.02
CA ALA A 71 6.29 12.62 -2.42
C ALA A 71 5.67 11.71 -1.33
N VAL A 72 6.02 11.92 -0.06
CA VAL A 72 5.43 11.20 1.08
C VAL A 72 3.95 11.55 1.23
N CYS A 73 3.59 12.83 1.15
CA CYS A 73 2.19 13.28 1.20
C CYS A 73 1.35 12.68 0.05
N THR A 74 1.88 12.62 -1.17
CA THR A 74 1.19 12.01 -2.32
C THR A 74 1.02 10.50 -2.13
N ALA A 75 2.05 9.78 -1.68
CA ALA A 75 1.96 8.35 -1.40
C ALA A 75 0.98 8.04 -0.26
N LEU A 76 0.94 8.89 0.78
CA LEU A 76 0.00 8.76 1.89
C LEU A 76 -1.44 9.09 1.46
N ALA A 77 -1.64 10.13 0.67
CA ALA A 77 -2.94 10.46 0.09
C ALA A 77 -3.47 9.32 -0.79
N ALA A 78 -2.61 8.70 -1.59
CA ALA A 78 -2.97 7.57 -2.45
C ALA A 78 -3.39 6.34 -1.62
N THR A 79 -2.61 5.96 -0.61
CA THR A 79 -2.87 4.74 0.19
C THR A 79 -4.01 4.91 1.19
N VAL A 80 -4.10 6.04 1.89
CA VAL A 80 -5.17 6.31 2.88
C VAL A 80 -6.49 6.62 2.18
N GLY A 81 -6.48 7.34 1.06
CA GLY A 81 -7.68 7.80 0.37
C GLY A 81 -8.50 6.69 -0.30
N THR A 82 -7.85 5.69 -0.90
CA THR A 82 -8.57 4.55 -1.52
C THR A 82 -8.70 3.36 -0.57
N GLY A 83 -7.67 3.07 0.24
CA GLY A 83 -7.65 1.88 1.10
C GLY A 83 -8.69 1.89 2.22
N ASN A 84 -8.81 2.99 2.97
CA ASN A 84 -9.78 3.07 4.08
C ASN A 84 -11.22 3.25 3.61
N VAL A 85 -11.44 4.05 2.56
CA VAL A 85 -12.79 4.33 2.04
C VAL A 85 -13.39 3.08 1.39
N ALA A 86 -12.63 2.37 0.55
CA ALA A 86 -13.11 1.13 -0.07
C ALA A 86 -13.25 -0.02 0.94
N GLY A 87 -12.38 -0.08 1.95
CA GLY A 87 -12.44 -1.09 3.01
C GLY A 87 -13.67 -0.93 3.93
N VAL A 88 -13.99 0.30 4.34
CA VAL A 88 -15.21 0.57 5.14
C VAL A 88 -16.47 0.43 4.28
N ALA A 89 -16.48 0.96 3.06
CA ALA A 89 -17.63 0.84 2.16
C ALA A 89 -17.95 -0.61 1.74
N GLY A 90 -16.92 -1.45 1.58
CA GLY A 90 -17.09 -2.88 1.30
C GLY A 90 -17.40 -3.72 2.55
N GLY A 91 -16.96 -3.28 3.74
CA GLY A 91 -17.16 -3.99 5.00
C GLY A 91 -18.54 -3.76 5.63
N GLU A 92 -19.17 -2.61 5.39
CA GLU A 92 -20.48 -2.26 5.97
C GLU A 92 -21.68 -2.60 5.05
N GLY A 93 -21.45 -3.04 3.81
CA GLY A 93 -22.49 -3.39 2.83
C GLY A 93 -22.94 -4.86 2.82
N GLY A 94 -22.56 -5.65 3.84
CA GLY A 94 -22.84 -7.09 3.94
C GLY A 94 -24.03 -7.46 4.84
N ARG A 95 -25.03 -6.59 4.95
CA ARG A 95 -26.39 -6.95 5.42
C ARG A 95 -27.41 -6.54 4.37
#